data_AF-A0A8T5H8J8-F1
#
_entry.id   AF-A0A8T5H8J8-F1
#
_cell.length_a   1.000
_cell.length_b   1.000
_cell.length_c   1.000
_cell.angle_alpha   90.00
_cell.angle_beta   90.00
_cell.angle_gamma   90.00
#
_symmetry.space_group_name_H-M   'P 1'
#
loop_
_entity.id
_entity.type
_entity.pdbx_description
1 polymer ?
#
loop_
_entity_poly.entity_id
_entity_poly.type
_entity_poly.pdbx_seq_one_letter_code
_entity_poly.pdbx_strand_id
1 'polypeptide(L)'
;MTCVIVADTSVIINGYLADQIESNSVKNSEIIIPQAVFDELQSQASNDKQQGFVGLEQIQKLNKLSVSYGLKIILKGSHPAIDDIKFAASGRIDALIIDIAKQNNAVLYTSDKVQYLVAQAEDVQTIFLKPKIIQEDLEFLKFFDNTTMSVHLKENQYPLGKKGKPGEFILTKLSDEFLSKDYLKMISSQILSSVNTSDSSTIEISKTGASVVQYNDYRIAITYPPFSESYEITIVHPTVKLSLEDYTISEALMSRLTDRAEGIVISGSPGSGKSTLASGLANFYHSQGKIVKTFESPRDLQVDAGITQYGKLNGSFDNTADILLLVRPDYTIFDEVRRREDFTTFSDLRLTGVGMVGVIHANSSLDAIQRFIGKIELGIIPNVLDTVVFVNNGDIEKVYDLELKVKVPTGMTESDLARPVIEIRNFEDNNLEHEIYTFGEENVIVPVAKRGEKVGIEKLAADKIKDYFQRYDSNAQVDILSENRVKVSVREDCIASIIGRGGTNINEIEKLLKVHIDIVAKDSKSLSSNSDDIPFSFSESKTALLLTVNREYASMHVDIYANEKYLDSVRIGKKGQIKIPKRSDIARNLMNSTASQNDIQLFLKDF
;
A
#
# COMPACT_ATOMS: atom_id res chain seq x y z
N MET A 1 -30.93 -35.04 47.95
CA MET A 1 -31.04 -35.60 46.59
C MET A 1 -29.72 -35.29 45.89
N THR A 2 -29.04 -36.29 45.35
CA THR A 2 -27.86 -36.11 44.50
C THR A 2 -28.32 -35.58 43.14
N CYS A 3 -27.85 -34.41 42.74
CA CYS A 3 -28.14 -33.83 41.43
C CYS A 3 -27.36 -34.61 40.36
N VAL A 4 -27.97 -34.93 39.22
CA VAL A 4 -27.29 -35.57 38.09
C VAL A 4 -27.05 -34.52 37.02
N ILE A 5 -25.81 -34.37 36.59
CA ILE A 5 -25.37 -33.37 35.61
C ILE A 5 -24.88 -34.09 34.37
N VAL A 6 -25.33 -33.68 33.18
CA VAL A 6 -24.72 -34.10 31.91
C VAL A 6 -23.87 -32.96 31.37
N ALA A 7 -22.61 -33.25 31.08
CA ALA A 7 -21.66 -32.27 30.57
C ALA A 7 -21.60 -32.32 29.04
N ASP A 8 -21.87 -31.18 28.40
CA ASP A 8 -21.70 -30.97 26.96
C ASP A 8 -20.21 -30.84 26.57
N THR A 9 -19.88 -31.01 25.28
CA THR A 9 -18.52 -30.83 24.75
C THR A 9 -18.01 -29.41 25.06
N SER A 10 -18.85 -28.39 24.85
CA SER A 10 -18.48 -26.98 25.03
C SER A 10 -18.06 -26.66 26.47
N VAL A 11 -18.79 -27.19 27.47
CA VAL A 11 -18.55 -26.88 28.88
C VAL A 11 -17.29 -27.58 29.43
N ILE A 12 -16.92 -28.71 28.82
CA ILE A 12 -15.69 -29.44 29.11
C ILE A 12 -14.49 -28.69 28.53
N ILE A 13 -14.53 -28.34 27.24
CA ILE A 13 -13.42 -27.62 26.58
C ILE A 13 -13.13 -26.29 27.30
N ASN A 14 -14.17 -25.55 27.67
CA ASN A 14 -14.02 -24.25 28.34
C ASN A 14 -13.58 -24.36 29.81
N GLY A 15 -13.57 -25.56 30.40
CA GLY A 15 -13.18 -25.76 31.80
C GLY A 15 -14.17 -25.23 32.84
N TYR A 16 -15.28 -24.62 32.43
CA TYR A 16 -16.23 -23.99 33.37
C TYR A 16 -16.87 -24.99 34.33
N LEU A 17 -17.04 -26.25 33.91
CA LEU A 17 -17.51 -27.28 34.83
C LEU A 17 -16.50 -27.53 35.96
N ALA A 18 -15.20 -27.52 35.66
CA ALA A 18 -14.15 -27.64 36.66
C ALA A 18 -14.17 -26.43 37.62
N ASP A 19 -14.35 -25.22 37.10
CA ASP A 19 -14.43 -23.99 37.92
C ASP A 19 -15.64 -24.00 38.87
N GLN A 20 -16.77 -24.56 38.44
CA GLN A 20 -17.97 -24.70 39.27
C GLN A 20 -17.77 -25.70 40.42
N ILE A 21 -16.98 -26.75 40.18
CA ILE A 21 -16.57 -27.72 41.21
C ILE A 21 -15.60 -27.06 42.20
N GLU A 22 -14.54 -26.41 41.71
CA GLU A 22 -13.54 -25.74 42.55
C GLU A 22 -14.14 -24.61 43.39
N SER A 23 -15.09 -23.85 42.83
CA SER A 23 -15.80 -22.78 43.55
C SER A 23 -16.90 -23.30 44.48
N ASN A 24 -17.00 -24.61 44.71
CA ASN A 24 -17.98 -25.21 45.61
C ASN A 24 -19.46 -24.97 45.23
N SER A 25 -19.71 -24.55 43.99
CA SER A 25 -21.05 -24.28 43.44
C SER A 25 -21.74 -25.56 43.00
N VAL A 26 -20.98 -26.56 42.54
CA VAL A 26 -21.43 -27.93 42.30
C VAL A 26 -20.94 -28.82 43.43
N LYS A 27 -21.87 -29.36 44.23
CA LYS A 27 -21.60 -30.28 45.35
C LYS A 27 -22.54 -31.48 45.28
N ASN A 28 -22.11 -32.62 45.83
CA ASN A 28 -22.92 -33.82 45.98
C ASN A 28 -23.69 -34.20 44.69
N SER A 29 -22.99 -34.16 43.55
CA SER A 29 -23.57 -34.39 42.23
C SER A 29 -22.88 -35.55 41.52
N GLU A 30 -23.65 -36.29 40.72
CA GLU A 30 -23.14 -37.29 39.78
C GLU A 30 -22.99 -36.63 38.41
N ILE A 31 -21.78 -36.64 37.86
CA ILE A 31 -21.46 -36.03 36.57
C ILE A 31 -21.37 -37.13 35.52
N ILE A 32 -22.22 -37.03 34.50
CA ILE A 32 -22.22 -37.89 33.34
C ILE A 32 -21.49 -37.15 32.21
N ILE A 33 -20.43 -37.78 31.70
CA ILE A 33 -19.78 -37.38 30.46
C ILE A 33 -20.31 -38.33 29.38
N PRO A 34 -21.07 -37.85 28.39
CA PRO A 34 -21.51 -38.65 27.26
C PRO A 34 -20.34 -39.31 26.52
N GLN A 35 -20.48 -40.58 26.12
CA GLN A 35 -19.48 -41.25 25.28
C GLN A 35 -19.24 -40.49 23.96
N ALA A 36 -20.31 -39.90 23.41
CA ALA A 36 -20.23 -39.08 22.20
C ALA A 36 -19.29 -37.87 22.33
N VAL A 37 -19.25 -37.23 23.50
CA VAL A 37 -18.34 -36.10 23.79
C VAL A 37 -16.89 -36.58 23.79
N PHE A 38 -16.64 -37.74 24.42
CA PHE A 38 -15.30 -38.31 24.49
C PHE A 38 -14.77 -38.68 23.09
N ASP A 39 -15.62 -39.33 22.28
CA ASP A 39 -15.29 -39.74 20.92
C ASP A 39 -15.07 -38.54 20.00
N GLU A 40 -15.86 -37.46 20.18
CA GLU A 40 -15.67 -36.20 19.47
C GLU A 40 -14.30 -35.57 19.80
N LEU A 41 -13.97 -35.43 21.09
CA LEU A 41 -12.69 -34.86 21.52
C LEU A 41 -11.50 -35.69 21.03
N GLN A 42 -11.60 -37.03 21.07
CA GLN A 42 -10.57 -37.92 20.55
C GLN A 42 -10.40 -37.77 19.03
N SER A 43 -11.51 -37.69 18.28
CA SER A 43 -11.49 -37.47 16.84
C SER A 43 -10.86 -36.12 16.49
N GLN A 44 -11.21 -35.06 17.22
CA GLN A 44 -10.62 -33.74 17.05
C GLN A 44 -9.11 -33.75 17.33
N ALA A 45 -8.67 -34.39 18.43
CA ALA A 45 -7.24 -34.50 18.76
C ALA A 45 -6.45 -35.33 17.74
N SER A 46 -7.04 -36.42 17.24
CA SER A 46 -6.42 -37.29 16.21
C SER A 46 -6.27 -36.59 14.86
N ASN A 47 -7.07 -35.56 14.61
CA ASN A 47 -7.00 -34.69 13.43
C ASN A 47 -6.23 -33.38 13.73
N ASP A 48 -5.37 -33.37 14.75
CA ASP A 48 -4.52 -32.24 15.15
C ASP A 48 -5.27 -30.94 15.51
N LYS A 49 -6.55 -31.03 15.89
CA LYS A 49 -7.30 -29.86 16.37
C LYS A 49 -7.00 -29.61 17.84
N GLN A 50 -6.51 -28.41 18.17
CA GLN A 50 -6.16 -28.01 19.54
C GLN A 50 -7.30 -28.19 20.55
N GLN A 51 -8.54 -27.94 20.15
CA GLN A 51 -9.73 -28.10 21.00
C GLN A 51 -9.89 -29.53 21.54
N GLY A 52 -9.54 -30.55 20.75
CA GLY A 52 -9.58 -31.94 21.19
C GLY A 52 -8.58 -32.23 22.30
N PHE A 53 -7.34 -31.75 22.17
CA PHE A 53 -6.31 -31.89 23.20
C PHE A 53 -6.72 -31.16 24.50
N VAL A 54 -7.20 -29.92 24.38
CA VAL A 54 -7.67 -29.12 25.53
C VAL A 54 -8.81 -29.84 26.24
N GLY A 55 -9.82 -30.34 25.52
CA GLY A 55 -10.94 -31.04 26.12
C GLY A 55 -10.53 -32.32 26.86
N LEU A 56 -9.60 -33.11 26.29
CA LEU A 56 -9.08 -34.31 26.96
C LEU A 56 -8.28 -33.98 28.23
N GLU A 57 -7.48 -32.91 28.23
CA GLU A 57 -6.80 -32.41 29.44
C GLU A 57 -7.81 -31.95 30.50
N GLN A 58 -8.92 -31.31 30.10
CA GLN A 58 -9.97 -30.91 31.04
C GLN A 58 -10.70 -32.10 31.64
N ILE A 59 -10.97 -33.18 30.88
CA ILE A 59 -11.51 -34.42 31.43
C ILE A 59 -10.53 -35.02 32.46
N GLN A 60 -9.23 -34.98 32.19
CA GLN A 60 -8.21 -35.42 33.16
C GLN A 60 -8.23 -34.55 34.42
N LYS A 61 -8.39 -33.22 34.29
CA LYS A 61 -8.55 -32.28 35.41
C LYS A 61 -9.79 -32.61 36.24
N LEU A 62 -10.94 -32.83 35.58
CA LEU A 62 -12.20 -33.20 36.23
C LEU A 62 -12.07 -34.50 37.04
N ASN A 63 -11.36 -35.52 36.51
CA ASN A 63 -11.09 -36.76 37.24
C ASN A 63 -10.20 -36.57 38.47
N LYS A 64 -9.27 -35.60 38.47
CA LYS A 64 -8.49 -35.26 39.67
C LYS A 64 -9.37 -34.54 40.70
N LEU A 65 -10.19 -33.59 40.26
CA LEU A 65 -11.10 -32.84 41.11
C LEU A 65 -12.18 -33.74 41.73
N SER A 66 -12.65 -34.75 41.02
CA SER A 66 -13.67 -35.68 41.53
C SER A 66 -13.20 -36.41 42.79
N VAL A 67 -11.92 -36.81 42.84
CA VAL A 67 -11.28 -37.42 44.02
C VAL A 67 -11.17 -36.42 45.17
N SER A 68 -10.73 -35.19 44.89
CA SER A 68 -10.54 -34.15 45.92
C SER A 68 -11.85 -33.65 46.53
N TYR A 69 -12.93 -33.60 45.75
CA TYR A 69 -14.23 -33.04 46.16
C TYR A 69 -15.32 -34.10 46.39
N GLY A 70 -14.99 -35.39 46.29
CA GLY A 70 -15.92 -36.50 46.54
C GLY A 70 -17.07 -36.60 45.53
N LEU A 71 -16.84 -36.19 44.28
CA LEU A 71 -17.80 -36.27 43.18
C LEU A 71 -17.63 -37.57 42.39
N LYS A 72 -18.70 -38.06 41.77
CA LYS A 72 -18.66 -39.26 40.93
C LYS A 72 -18.79 -38.86 39.47
N ILE A 73 -17.77 -39.16 38.67
CA ILE A 73 -17.79 -38.97 37.21
C ILE A 73 -18.02 -40.32 36.55
N ILE A 74 -18.97 -40.39 35.61
CA ILE A 74 -19.33 -41.61 34.89
C ILE A 74 -19.38 -41.31 33.39
N LEU A 75 -18.80 -42.21 32.61
CA LEU A 75 -19.00 -42.23 31.16
C LEU A 75 -20.27 -43.02 30.83
N LYS A 76 -21.19 -42.42 30.05
CA LYS A 76 -22.47 -43.06 29.70
C LYS A 76 -22.84 -42.79 28.24
N GLY A 77 -23.52 -43.74 27.61
CA GLY A 77 -23.96 -43.65 26.22
C GLY A 77 -23.32 -44.71 25.34
N SER A 78 -23.74 -44.76 24.09
CA SER A 78 -23.14 -45.59 23.04
C SER A 78 -22.11 -44.80 22.24
N HIS A 79 -21.15 -45.50 21.66
CA HIS A 79 -20.28 -44.92 20.62
C HIS A 79 -21.15 -44.42 19.45
N PRO A 80 -20.90 -43.21 18.92
CA PRO A 80 -21.60 -42.70 17.74
C PRO A 80 -21.39 -43.64 16.54
N ALA A 81 -22.46 -43.85 15.76
CA ALA A 81 -22.34 -44.61 14.51
C ALA A 81 -21.56 -43.80 13.46
N ILE A 82 -21.10 -44.47 12.39
CA ILE A 82 -20.38 -43.82 11.28
C ILE A 82 -21.17 -42.65 10.69
N ASP A 83 -22.49 -42.78 10.61
CA ASP A 83 -23.36 -41.71 10.11
C ASP A 83 -23.48 -40.54 11.10
N ASP A 84 -23.51 -40.80 12.42
CA ASP A 84 -23.50 -39.74 13.44
C ASP A 84 -22.21 -38.90 13.37
N ILE A 85 -21.07 -39.55 13.08
CA ILE A 85 -19.77 -38.87 12.90
C ILE A 85 -19.77 -38.02 11.63
N LYS A 86 -20.33 -38.52 10.51
CA LYS A 86 -20.44 -37.74 9.26
C LYS A 86 -21.32 -36.50 9.42
N PHE A 87 -22.37 -36.61 10.23
CA PHE A 87 -23.35 -35.54 10.49
C PHE A 87 -23.05 -34.76 11.77
N ALA A 88 -21.84 -34.87 12.34
CA ALA A 88 -21.44 -34.10 13.51
C ALA A 88 -21.59 -32.58 13.27
N ALA A 89 -21.22 -32.10 12.08
CA ALA A 89 -21.36 -30.69 11.68
C ALA A 89 -22.83 -30.21 11.59
N SER A 90 -23.80 -31.13 11.57
CA SER A 90 -25.24 -30.83 11.56
C SER A 90 -25.92 -30.99 12.93
N GLY A 91 -25.14 -31.08 14.02
CA GLY A 91 -25.66 -31.12 15.40
C GLY A 91 -26.10 -32.51 15.87
N ARG A 92 -25.64 -33.59 15.23
CA ARG A 92 -26.07 -34.95 15.61
C ARG A 92 -25.49 -35.40 16.95
N ILE A 93 -24.25 -35.01 17.25
CA ILE A 93 -23.61 -35.26 18.54
C ILE A 93 -24.36 -34.53 19.66
N ASP A 94 -24.72 -33.27 19.41
CA ASP A 94 -25.48 -32.42 20.33
C ASP A 94 -26.84 -33.05 20.70
N ALA A 95 -27.53 -33.65 19.73
CA ALA A 95 -28.77 -34.39 19.98
C ALA A 95 -28.56 -35.62 20.89
N LEU A 96 -27.47 -36.38 20.71
CA LEU A 96 -27.14 -37.53 21.58
C LEU A 96 -26.88 -37.10 23.02
N ILE A 97 -26.29 -35.92 23.22
CA ILE A 97 -26.05 -35.34 24.55
C ILE A 97 -27.38 -35.01 25.24
N ILE A 98 -28.32 -34.38 24.51
CA ILE A 98 -29.67 -34.09 25.01
C ILE A 98 -30.43 -35.39 25.35
N ASP A 99 -30.34 -36.41 24.50
CA ASP A 99 -30.96 -37.72 24.75
C ASP A 99 -30.45 -38.35 26.04
N ILE A 100 -29.14 -38.26 26.30
CA ILE A 100 -28.55 -38.75 27.56
C ILE A 100 -29.06 -37.94 28.76
N ALA A 101 -29.20 -36.61 28.64
CA ALA A 101 -29.78 -35.80 29.70
C ALA A 101 -31.22 -36.22 30.02
N LYS A 102 -32.05 -36.43 28.99
CA LYS A 102 -33.44 -36.93 29.14
C LYS A 102 -33.51 -38.29 29.80
N GLN A 103 -32.74 -39.27 29.32
CA GLN A 103 -32.75 -40.64 29.83
C GLN A 103 -32.35 -40.73 31.32
N ASN A 104 -31.60 -39.75 31.81
CA ASN A 104 -31.10 -39.72 33.18
C ASN A 104 -31.83 -38.73 34.09
N ASN A 105 -32.87 -38.03 33.58
CA ASN A 105 -33.49 -36.90 34.28
C ASN A 105 -32.43 -35.93 34.84
N ALA A 106 -31.40 -35.65 34.03
CA ALA A 106 -30.24 -34.89 34.43
C ALA A 106 -30.33 -33.44 33.93
N VAL A 107 -29.61 -32.55 34.60
CA VAL A 107 -29.47 -31.15 34.16
C VAL A 107 -28.32 -31.08 33.14
N LEU A 108 -28.60 -30.60 31.94
CA LEU A 108 -27.59 -30.40 30.90
C LEU A 108 -26.81 -29.10 31.18
N TYR A 109 -25.49 -29.22 31.28
CA TYR A 109 -24.58 -28.09 31.42
C TYR A 109 -23.92 -27.84 30.06
N THR A 110 -24.15 -26.66 29.49
CA THR A 110 -23.58 -26.28 28.18
C THR A 110 -23.11 -24.83 28.19
N SER A 111 -22.11 -24.54 27.37
CA SER A 111 -21.62 -23.20 27.05
C SER A 111 -21.96 -22.80 25.61
N ASP A 112 -22.66 -23.64 24.86
CA ASP A 112 -23.22 -23.31 23.55
C ASP A 112 -24.66 -22.81 23.68
N LYS A 113 -24.91 -21.60 23.15
CA LYS A 113 -26.22 -20.95 23.18
C LYS A 113 -27.22 -21.69 22.30
N VAL A 114 -26.78 -22.29 21.19
CA VAL A 114 -27.66 -23.07 20.31
C VAL A 114 -28.12 -24.32 21.06
N GLN A 115 -27.18 -25.10 21.60
CA GLN A 115 -27.49 -26.29 22.39
C GLN A 115 -28.37 -25.99 23.60
N TYR A 116 -28.13 -24.88 24.31
CA TYR A 116 -29.00 -24.43 25.40
C TYR A 116 -30.45 -24.20 24.96
N LEU A 117 -30.65 -23.50 23.84
CA LEU A 117 -31.99 -23.21 23.31
C LEU A 117 -32.70 -24.47 22.83
N VAL A 118 -32.00 -25.37 22.15
CA VAL A 118 -32.55 -26.65 21.68
C VAL A 118 -32.98 -27.51 22.86
N ALA A 119 -32.13 -27.66 23.87
CA ALA A 119 -32.44 -28.46 25.04
C ALA A 119 -33.60 -27.88 25.86
N GLN A 120 -33.75 -26.55 25.94
CA GLN A 120 -34.94 -25.92 26.52
C GLN A 120 -36.21 -26.19 25.72
N ALA A 121 -36.14 -26.08 24.40
CA ALA A 121 -37.28 -26.38 23.52
C ALA A 121 -37.71 -27.86 23.64
N GLU A 122 -36.77 -28.73 24.01
CA GLU A 122 -36.98 -30.15 24.23
C GLU A 122 -37.34 -30.54 25.69
N ASP A 123 -37.67 -29.54 26.52
CA ASP A 123 -38.07 -29.69 27.93
C ASP A 123 -37.02 -30.39 28.82
N VAL A 124 -35.73 -30.15 28.53
CA VAL A 124 -34.60 -30.61 29.34
C VAL A 124 -34.15 -29.49 30.26
N GLN A 125 -34.01 -29.79 31.56
CA GLN A 125 -33.42 -28.85 32.51
C GLN A 125 -31.99 -28.54 32.09
N THR A 126 -31.68 -27.27 31.91
CA THR A 126 -30.43 -26.81 31.31
C THR A 126 -29.85 -25.64 32.08
N ILE A 127 -28.54 -25.67 32.28
CA ILE A 127 -27.77 -24.56 32.85
C ILE A 127 -26.76 -24.10 31.81
N PHE A 128 -26.91 -22.84 31.40
CA PHE A 128 -25.96 -22.19 30.51
C PHE A 128 -24.80 -21.63 31.33
N LEU A 129 -23.64 -22.29 31.24
CA LEU A 129 -22.42 -21.81 31.88
C LEU A 129 -21.73 -20.81 30.96
N LYS A 130 -21.88 -19.53 31.34
CA LYS A 130 -21.10 -18.43 30.79
C LYS A 130 -19.73 -18.36 31.48
N PRO A 131 -18.69 -17.85 30.79
CA PRO A 131 -17.48 -17.40 31.48
C PRO A 131 -17.88 -16.55 32.69
N LYS A 132 -17.30 -16.83 33.87
CA LYS A 132 -17.35 -15.87 34.96
C LYS A 132 -16.70 -14.61 34.41
N ILE A 133 -17.51 -13.56 34.25
CA ILE A 133 -17.03 -12.24 33.85
C ILE A 133 -16.21 -11.75 35.05
N ILE A 134 -14.93 -12.06 35.04
CA ILE A 134 -13.98 -11.29 35.81
C ILE A 134 -13.94 -9.96 35.05
N GLN A 135 -14.66 -8.96 35.55
CA GLN A 135 -14.35 -7.56 35.26
C GLN A 135 -13.00 -7.26 35.91
N GLU A 136 -11.94 -7.87 35.39
CA GLU A 136 -10.59 -7.37 35.56
C GLU A 136 -10.36 -6.46 34.36
N ASP A 137 -9.87 -5.26 34.61
CA ASP A 137 -9.30 -4.44 33.54
C ASP A 137 -8.28 -5.29 32.78
N LEU A 138 -8.34 -5.27 31.45
CA LEU A 138 -7.46 -6.09 30.63
C LEU A 138 -6.00 -5.81 31.00
N GLU A 139 -5.26 -6.84 31.40
CA GLU A 139 -3.93 -6.69 32.01
C GLU A 139 -2.95 -5.93 31.11
N PHE A 140 -3.14 -5.96 29.79
CA PHE A 140 -2.28 -5.24 28.87
C PHE A 140 -2.43 -3.71 28.95
N LEU A 141 -3.57 -3.19 29.41
CA LEU A 141 -3.85 -1.75 29.45
C LEU A 141 -2.85 -1.01 30.34
N LYS A 142 -2.31 -1.66 31.38
CA LYS A 142 -1.30 -1.06 32.26
C LYS A 142 0.01 -0.69 31.55
N PHE A 143 0.25 -1.25 30.36
CA PHE A 143 1.44 -0.96 29.55
C PHE A 143 1.25 0.27 28.65
N PHE A 144 0.03 0.78 28.53
CA PHE A 144 -0.29 1.95 27.72
C PHE A 144 -0.36 3.22 28.58
N ASP A 145 0.19 4.30 28.03
CA ASP A 145 0.00 5.67 28.49
C ASP A 145 -0.37 6.53 27.27
N ASN A 146 -0.60 7.84 27.47
CA ASN A 146 -1.00 8.76 26.39
C ASN A 146 0.02 8.90 25.24
N THR A 147 1.23 8.38 25.39
CA THR A 147 2.33 8.46 24.42
C THR A 147 2.77 7.11 23.85
N THR A 148 2.30 6.00 24.43
CA THR A 148 2.63 4.65 23.99
C THR A 148 1.81 4.27 22.76
N MET A 149 2.48 4.16 21.61
CA MET A 149 1.86 3.78 20.34
C MET A 149 1.70 2.27 20.18
N SER A 150 2.64 1.50 20.71
CA SER A 150 2.56 0.04 20.67
C SER A 150 3.30 -0.61 21.82
N VAL A 151 2.83 -1.78 22.23
CA VAL A 151 3.41 -2.63 23.27
C VAL A 151 3.76 -3.97 22.64
N HIS A 152 4.95 -4.49 22.96
CA HIS A 152 5.49 -5.74 22.46
C HIS A 152 5.84 -6.63 23.65
N LEU A 153 5.14 -7.75 23.79
CA LEU A 153 5.25 -8.70 24.89
C LEU A 153 5.74 -10.04 24.32
N LYS A 154 6.97 -10.46 24.65
CA LYS A 154 7.57 -11.70 24.15
C LYS A 154 8.06 -12.58 25.29
N GLU A 155 7.88 -13.89 25.14
CA GLU A 155 8.31 -14.90 26.12
C GLU A 155 9.81 -14.76 26.43
N ASN A 156 10.16 -14.81 27.72
CA ASN A 156 11.52 -14.64 28.24
C ASN A 156 12.18 -13.30 27.87
N GLN A 157 11.38 -12.25 27.61
CA GLN A 157 11.85 -10.89 27.37
C GLN A 157 11.15 -9.90 28.29
N TYR A 158 11.72 -8.70 28.42
CA TYR A 158 11.06 -7.58 29.07
C TYR A 158 9.95 -7.01 28.17
N PRO A 159 8.85 -6.48 28.73
CA PRO A 159 7.87 -5.77 27.94
C PRO A 159 8.48 -4.48 27.37
N LEU A 160 8.32 -4.27 26.07
CA LEU A 160 8.82 -3.09 25.36
C LEU A 160 7.65 -2.27 24.81
N GLY A 161 7.81 -0.95 24.72
CA GLY A 161 6.83 -0.07 24.11
C GLY A 161 7.46 0.98 23.22
N LYS A 162 6.82 1.29 22.09
CA LYS A 162 7.20 2.44 21.25
C LYS A 162 6.47 3.67 21.76
N LYS A 163 7.20 4.67 22.26
CA LYS A 163 6.64 5.92 22.76
C LYS A 163 6.99 7.10 21.87
N GLY A 164 6.03 7.95 21.55
CA GLY A 164 6.21 9.13 20.70
C GLY A 164 5.08 9.35 19.70
N LYS A 165 5.42 9.89 18.53
CA LYS A 165 4.51 10.14 17.41
C LYS A 165 4.93 9.32 16.18
N PRO A 166 4.03 9.06 15.21
CA PRO A 166 4.42 8.51 13.92
C PRO A 166 5.58 9.31 13.30
N GLY A 167 6.67 8.63 12.91
CA GLY A 167 7.90 9.25 12.40
C GLY A 167 8.96 9.55 13.47
N GLU A 168 8.56 9.81 14.72
CA GLU A 168 9.46 10.16 15.83
C GLU A 168 9.10 9.36 17.10
N PHE A 169 9.67 8.17 17.26
CA PHE A 169 9.42 7.30 18.42
C PHE A 169 10.69 6.66 18.98
N ILE A 170 10.64 6.33 20.28
CA ILE A 170 11.72 5.66 21.00
C ILE A 170 11.20 4.33 21.57
N LEU A 171 11.96 3.26 21.36
CA LEU A 171 11.67 1.96 21.98
C LEU A 171 12.12 1.98 23.44
N THR A 172 11.18 1.81 24.36
CA THR A 172 11.38 1.95 25.81
C THR A 172 11.01 0.66 26.52
N LYS A 173 11.79 0.29 27.54
CA LYS A 173 11.47 -0.82 28.44
C LYS A 173 10.36 -0.40 29.40
N LEU A 174 9.29 -1.19 29.50
CA LEU A 174 8.09 -0.86 30.29
C LEU A 174 8.10 -1.45 31.71
N SER A 175 8.83 -2.54 31.92
CA SER A 175 9.01 -3.19 33.23
C SER A 175 10.34 -3.95 33.27
N ASP A 176 10.89 -4.11 34.47
CA ASP A 176 12.11 -4.87 34.77
C ASP A 176 11.87 -6.36 35.00
N GLU A 177 10.66 -6.86 34.82
CA GLU A 177 10.33 -8.28 34.94
C GLU A 177 10.29 -8.99 33.58
N PHE A 178 10.82 -10.20 33.52
CA PHE A 178 10.70 -11.08 32.35
C PHE A 178 9.29 -11.64 32.24
N LEU A 179 8.77 -11.67 31.01
CA LEU A 179 7.45 -12.21 30.72
C LEU A 179 7.53 -13.74 30.59
N SER A 180 6.81 -14.44 31.46
CA SER A 180 6.65 -15.89 31.37
C SER A 180 5.60 -16.29 30.33
N LYS A 181 5.70 -17.51 29.80
CA LYS A 181 4.71 -18.07 28.88
C LYS A 181 3.30 -18.11 29.49
N ASP A 182 3.19 -18.45 30.77
CA ASP A 182 1.89 -18.56 31.45
C ASP A 182 1.25 -17.19 31.65
N TYR A 183 2.05 -16.15 31.93
CA TYR A 183 1.57 -14.78 32.00
C TYR A 183 1.07 -14.27 30.64
N LEU A 184 1.76 -14.57 29.54
CA LEU A 184 1.28 -14.24 28.19
C LEU A 184 0.00 -15.01 27.81
N LYS A 185 -0.12 -16.28 28.20
CA LYS A 185 -1.35 -17.05 28.03
C LYS A 185 -2.53 -16.45 28.82
N MET A 186 -2.28 -15.95 30.03
CA MET A 186 -3.29 -15.26 30.83
C MET A 186 -3.79 -14.01 30.11
N ILE A 187 -2.89 -13.12 29.66
CA ILE A 187 -3.23 -11.92 28.89
C ILE A 187 -4.03 -12.30 27.62
N SER A 188 -3.57 -13.31 26.89
CA SER A 188 -4.26 -13.78 25.67
C SER A 188 -5.66 -14.30 25.96
N SER A 189 -5.85 -15.02 27.06
CA SER A 189 -7.16 -15.54 27.48
C SER A 189 -8.11 -14.40 27.88
N GLN A 190 -7.60 -13.37 28.57
CA GLN A 190 -8.37 -12.16 28.87
C GLN A 190 -8.80 -11.44 27.59
N ILE A 191 -7.89 -11.24 26.63
CA ILE A 191 -8.20 -10.62 25.33
C ILE A 191 -9.25 -11.44 24.58
N LEU A 192 -9.04 -12.75 24.40
CA LEU A 192 -9.94 -13.61 23.64
C LEU A 192 -11.32 -13.77 24.29
N SER A 193 -11.40 -13.76 25.62
CA SER A 193 -12.68 -13.79 26.34
C SER A 193 -13.45 -12.48 26.23
N SER A 194 -12.76 -11.34 26.15
CA SER A 194 -13.39 -10.04 25.90
C SER A 194 -14.08 -9.96 24.54
N VAL A 195 -13.56 -10.68 23.52
CA VAL A 195 -14.16 -10.76 22.17
C VAL A 195 -15.60 -11.29 22.19
N ASN A 196 -15.86 -12.29 23.02
CA ASN A 196 -17.17 -12.92 23.08
C ASN A 196 -18.21 -12.09 23.87
N THR A 197 -17.81 -10.95 24.43
CA THR A 197 -18.59 -10.22 25.42
C THR A 197 -18.94 -8.79 24.99
N SER A 198 -18.12 -8.13 24.17
CA SER A 198 -18.38 -6.76 23.70
C SER A 198 -18.70 -6.72 22.20
N ASP A 199 -19.71 -5.93 21.81
CA ASP A 199 -20.06 -5.68 20.41
C ASP A 199 -18.97 -4.91 19.64
N SER A 200 -17.98 -4.36 20.36
CA SER A 200 -16.86 -3.55 19.84
C SER A 200 -15.58 -4.34 19.56
N SER A 201 -15.60 -5.66 19.71
CA SER A 201 -14.43 -6.51 19.52
C SER A 201 -14.67 -7.60 18.49
N THR A 202 -13.70 -7.77 17.58
CA THR A 202 -13.84 -8.70 16.45
C THR A 202 -12.53 -9.43 16.21
N ILE A 203 -12.61 -10.73 15.93
CA ILE A 203 -11.45 -11.51 15.47
C ILE A 203 -11.33 -11.32 13.95
N GLU A 204 -10.24 -10.70 13.50
CA GLU A 204 -9.97 -10.48 12.07
C GLU A 204 -9.38 -11.72 11.41
N ILE A 205 -8.46 -12.36 12.12
CA ILE A 205 -7.71 -13.51 11.64
C ILE A 205 -7.65 -14.51 12.79
N SER A 206 -8.03 -15.76 12.51
CA SER A 206 -7.77 -16.89 13.38
C SER A 206 -7.20 -18.02 12.54
N LYS A 207 -5.91 -18.30 12.73
CA LYS A 207 -5.19 -19.41 12.10
C LYS A 207 -4.38 -20.15 13.17
N THR A 208 -3.96 -21.37 12.88
CA THR A 208 -3.15 -22.16 13.81
C THR A 208 -1.88 -21.40 14.21
N GLY A 209 -1.77 -21.03 15.49
CA GLY A 209 -0.62 -20.29 16.04
C GLY A 209 -0.65 -18.77 15.85
N ALA A 210 -1.69 -18.20 15.22
CA ALA A 210 -1.76 -16.75 14.99
C ALA A 210 -3.21 -16.24 15.05
N SER A 211 -3.44 -15.22 15.87
CA SER A 211 -4.72 -14.52 15.97
C SER A 211 -4.52 -13.01 15.91
N VAL A 212 -5.40 -12.32 15.19
CA VAL A 212 -5.48 -10.86 15.19
C VAL A 212 -6.86 -10.46 15.69
N VAL A 213 -6.86 -9.71 16.78
CA VAL A 213 -8.06 -9.26 17.51
C VAL A 213 -8.09 -7.74 17.46
N GLN A 214 -9.22 -7.19 17.03
CA GLN A 214 -9.54 -5.78 17.23
C GLN A 214 -10.33 -5.68 18.54
N TYR A 215 -9.83 -4.89 19.49
CA TYR A 215 -10.50 -4.60 20.76
C TYR A 215 -10.59 -3.08 20.94
N ASN A 216 -11.78 -2.50 20.76
CA ASN A 216 -11.96 -1.05 20.68
C ASN A 216 -10.99 -0.45 19.63
N ASP A 217 -10.14 0.47 20.06
CA ASP A 217 -9.07 1.13 19.30
C ASP A 217 -7.74 0.36 19.34
N TYR A 218 -7.63 -0.77 20.04
CA TYR A 218 -6.43 -1.59 20.08
C TYR A 218 -6.46 -2.70 19.04
N ARG A 219 -5.37 -2.79 18.27
CA ARG A 219 -5.12 -3.91 17.38
C ARG A 219 -4.11 -4.86 18.00
N ILE A 220 -4.54 -6.08 18.28
CA ILE A 220 -3.79 -7.06 19.07
C ILE A 220 -3.46 -8.28 18.21
N ALA A 221 -2.18 -8.51 17.96
CA ALA A 221 -1.67 -9.72 17.33
C ALA A 221 -1.13 -10.67 18.42
N ILE A 222 -1.67 -11.88 18.47
CA ILE A 222 -1.25 -12.96 19.38
C ILE A 222 -0.66 -14.08 18.53
N THR A 223 0.59 -14.46 18.79
CA THR A 223 1.31 -15.49 18.03
C THR A 223 2.00 -16.49 18.93
N TYR A 224 1.97 -17.77 18.55
CA TYR A 224 2.60 -18.86 19.30
C TYR A 224 2.96 -20.04 18.37
N PRO A 225 3.81 -20.99 18.81
CA PRO A 225 4.16 -22.16 18.02
C PRO A 225 2.92 -22.95 17.55
N PRO A 226 2.89 -23.44 16.29
CA PRO A 226 4.01 -23.55 15.36
C PRO A 226 4.28 -22.32 14.47
N PHE A 227 3.44 -21.27 14.54
CA PHE A 227 3.57 -20.11 13.65
C PHE A 227 4.78 -19.23 14.00
N SER A 228 5.01 -19.02 15.31
CA SER A 228 6.18 -18.32 15.84
C SER A 228 7.08 -19.26 16.65
N GLU A 229 8.33 -18.85 16.88
CA GLU A 229 9.28 -19.61 17.71
C GLU A 229 8.93 -19.63 19.21
N SER A 230 8.18 -18.63 19.66
CA SER A 230 7.84 -18.39 21.07
C SER A 230 6.50 -17.65 21.19
N TYR A 231 5.95 -17.57 22.40
CA TYR A 231 4.72 -16.84 22.63
C TYR A 231 4.97 -15.32 22.55
N GLU A 232 4.17 -14.60 21.76
CA GLU A 232 4.30 -13.16 21.56
C GLU A 232 2.93 -12.49 21.41
N ILE A 233 2.78 -11.32 22.02
CA ILE A 233 1.61 -10.44 21.89
C ILE A 233 2.10 -9.04 21.51
N THR A 234 1.69 -8.56 20.34
CA THR A 234 1.93 -7.18 19.91
C THR A 234 0.61 -6.43 19.90
N ILE A 235 0.58 -5.28 20.55
CA ILE A 235 -0.62 -4.45 20.69
C ILE A 235 -0.29 -3.07 20.15
N VAL A 236 -1.08 -2.61 19.20
CA VAL A 236 -0.94 -1.28 18.59
C VAL A 236 -2.14 -0.44 19.01
N HIS A 237 -1.87 0.79 19.46
CA HIS A 237 -2.87 1.78 19.83
C HIS A 237 -2.68 3.03 18.95
N PRO A 238 -3.62 3.37 18.08
CA PRO A 238 -3.60 4.61 17.31
C PRO A 238 -3.84 5.80 18.26
N THR A 239 -2.78 6.40 18.81
CA THR A 239 -2.89 7.46 19.82
C THR A 239 -3.24 8.85 19.26
N VAL A 240 -3.16 9.07 17.95
CA VAL A 240 -3.29 10.42 17.37
C VAL A 240 -4.60 10.56 16.60
N LYS A 241 -5.57 11.26 17.21
CA LYS A 241 -6.68 11.89 16.49
C LYS A 241 -6.25 13.30 16.09
N LEU A 242 -5.93 13.51 14.81
CA LEU A 242 -5.77 14.86 14.27
C LEU A 242 -7.12 15.34 13.74
N SER A 243 -7.48 16.56 14.10
CA SER A 243 -8.52 17.30 13.41
C SER A 243 -7.96 17.86 12.11
N LEU A 244 -8.83 18.20 11.16
CA LEU A 244 -8.41 18.85 9.93
C LEU A 244 -7.76 20.23 10.20
N GLU A 245 -8.13 20.88 11.30
CA GLU A 245 -7.60 22.17 11.76
C GLU A 245 -6.15 22.09 12.25
N ASP A 246 -5.66 20.90 12.61
CA ASP A 246 -4.28 20.68 13.05
C ASP A 246 -3.29 20.68 11.87
N TYR A 247 -3.79 20.59 10.63
CA TYR A 247 -2.98 20.64 9.41
C TYR A 247 -2.82 22.08 8.91
N THR A 248 -1.66 22.36 8.30
CA THR A 248 -1.45 23.65 7.62
C THR A 248 -2.19 23.66 6.28
N ILE A 249 -3.45 24.09 6.27
CA ILE A 249 -4.31 24.12 5.08
C ILE A 249 -4.57 25.58 4.66
N SER A 250 -4.39 25.88 3.38
CA SER A 250 -4.72 27.20 2.82
C SER A 250 -6.24 27.44 2.84
N GLU A 251 -6.68 28.70 3.00
CA GLU A 251 -8.12 29.04 2.95
C GLU A 251 -8.77 28.58 1.63
N ALA A 252 -8.02 28.67 0.53
CA ALA A 252 -8.46 28.19 -0.78
C ALA A 252 -8.70 26.68 -0.78
N LEU A 253 -7.80 25.90 -0.18
CA LEU A 253 -7.95 24.45 -0.10
C LEU A 253 -9.08 24.06 0.86
N MET A 254 -9.24 24.75 1.99
CA MET A 254 -10.39 24.54 2.87
C MET A 254 -11.73 24.79 2.18
N SER A 255 -11.86 25.88 1.41
CA SER A 255 -13.07 26.12 0.62
C SER A 255 -13.26 25.06 -0.46
N ARG A 256 -12.19 24.63 -1.14
CA ARG A 256 -12.25 23.53 -2.13
C ARG A 256 -12.79 22.25 -1.50
N LEU A 257 -12.26 21.85 -0.34
CA LEU A 257 -12.67 20.65 0.39
C LEU A 257 -14.11 20.74 0.90
N THR A 258 -14.59 21.94 1.25
CA THR A 258 -15.93 22.16 1.78
C THR A 258 -17.01 22.17 0.68
N ASP A 259 -16.75 22.89 -0.41
CA ASP A 259 -17.80 23.31 -1.34
C ASP A 259 -17.83 22.53 -2.66
N ARG A 260 -16.72 21.90 -3.06
CA ARG A 260 -16.55 21.38 -4.43
C ARG A 260 -15.88 20.02 -4.55
N ALA A 261 -15.00 19.66 -3.61
CA ALA A 261 -14.22 18.43 -3.73
C ALA A 261 -15.10 17.24 -3.37
N GLU A 262 -15.35 16.42 -4.38
CA GLU A 262 -16.20 15.24 -4.24
C GLU A 262 -15.46 13.96 -4.67
N GLY A 263 -14.37 14.07 -5.44
CA GLY A 263 -13.45 12.98 -5.76
C GLY A 263 -12.05 13.27 -5.23
N ILE A 264 -11.81 12.96 -3.96
CA ILE A 264 -10.55 13.25 -3.26
C ILE A 264 -9.71 11.98 -3.20
N VAL A 265 -8.42 12.08 -3.53
CA VAL A 265 -7.43 11.03 -3.27
C VAL A 265 -6.31 11.54 -2.40
N ILE A 266 -6.06 10.83 -1.31
CA ILE A 266 -4.94 11.07 -0.40
C ILE A 266 -3.83 10.07 -0.73
N SER A 267 -2.67 10.59 -1.08
CA SER A 267 -1.49 9.85 -1.50
C SER A 267 -0.29 10.10 -0.59
N GLY A 268 0.71 9.22 -0.61
CA GLY A 268 1.85 9.27 0.31
C GLY A 268 2.41 7.89 0.68
N SER A 269 3.68 7.86 1.10
CA SER A 269 4.38 6.64 1.51
C SER A 269 3.74 5.98 2.75
N PRO A 270 3.91 4.67 2.99
CA PRO A 270 3.44 4.05 4.23
C PRO A 270 3.93 4.81 5.48
N GLY A 271 3.05 5.03 6.45
CA GLY A 271 3.37 5.80 7.66
C GLY A 271 3.35 7.32 7.52
N SER A 272 3.06 7.88 6.33
CA SER A 272 3.08 9.33 6.12
C SER A 272 1.93 10.12 6.76
N GLY A 273 0.95 9.46 7.38
CA GLY A 273 -0.22 10.13 7.99
C GLY A 273 -1.49 10.18 7.13
N LYS A 274 -1.55 9.46 6.00
CA LYS A 274 -2.73 9.47 5.10
C LYS A 274 -4.05 9.08 5.78
N SER A 275 -4.09 7.94 6.47
CA SER A 275 -5.31 7.48 7.14
C SER A 275 -5.71 8.40 8.29
N THR A 276 -4.74 9.11 8.89
CA THR A 276 -5.00 10.18 9.86
C THR A 276 -5.68 11.37 9.21
N LEU A 277 -5.21 11.85 8.05
CA LEU A 277 -5.86 12.91 7.29
C LEU A 277 -7.25 12.48 6.79
N ALA A 278 -7.38 11.23 6.33
CA ALA A 278 -8.65 10.67 5.89
C ALA A 278 -9.69 10.63 7.03
N SER A 279 -9.25 10.24 8.24
CA SER A 279 -10.08 10.30 9.45
C SER A 279 -10.46 11.74 9.80
N GLY A 280 -9.52 12.69 9.70
CA GLY A 280 -9.76 14.11 9.92
C GLY A 280 -10.81 14.69 8.95
N LEU A 281 -10.73 14.35 7.66
CA LEU A 281 -11.74 14.72 6.67
C LEU A 281 -13.09 14.09 6.97
N ALA A 282 -13.13 12.82 7.39
CA ALA A 282 -14.36 12.13 7.74
C ALA A 282 -15.10 12.87 8.87
N ASN A 283 -14.39 13.20 9.95
CA ASN A 283 -14.93 13.92 11.10
C ASN A 283 -15.30 15.36 10.74
N PHE A 284 -14.50 16.02 9.89
CA PHE A 284 -14.81 17.35 9.36
C PHE A 284 -16.16 17.34 8.63
N TYR A 285 -16.35 16.46 7.64
CA TYR A 285 -17.62 16.36 6.91
C TYR A 285 -18.79 16.00 7.82
N HIS A 286 -18.57 15.10 8.78
CA HIS A 286 -19.59 14.75 9.76
C HIS A 286 -20.02 15.95 10.62
N SER A 287 -19.07 16.78 11.08
CA SER A 287 -19.37 17.99 11.86
C SER A 287 -20.13 19.06 11.04
N GLN A 288 -20.00 19.06 9.72
CA GLN A 288 -20.80 19.87 8.78
C GLN A 288 -22.20 19.28 8.52
N GLY A 289 -22.59 18.22 9.23
CA GLY A 289 -23.90 17.58 9.09
C GLY A 289 -24.02 16.63 7.89
N LYS A 290 -22.91 16.22 7.27
CA LYS A 290 -22.90 15.21 6.20
C LYS A 290 -22.99 13.80 6.78
N ILE A 291 -23.67 12.91 6.05
CA ILE A 291 -23.70 11.48 6.34
C ILE A 291 -22.43 10.84 5.76
N VAL A 292 -21.51 10.46 6.65
CA VAL A 292 -20.23 9.87 6.29
C VAL A 292 -20.22 8.38 6.63
N LYS A 293 -19.64 7.58 5.73
CA LYS A 293 -19.39 6.14 5.90
C LYS A 293 -17.92 5.83 5.58
N THR A 294 -17.40 4.71 6.06
CA THR A 294 -16.04 4.27 5.68
C THR A 294 -16.03 2.85 5.12
N PHE A 295 -15.08 2.58 4.22
CA PHE A 295 -14.74 1.29 3.63
C PHE A 295 -13.32 0.95 4.03
N GLU A 296 -13.16 -0.08 4.85
CA GLU A 296 -11.88 -0.37 5.48
C GLU A 296 -11.82 -1.85 5.89
N SER A 297 -10.63 -2.44 5.80
CA SER A 297 -10.42 -3.86 6.06
C SER A 297 -8.96 -4.05 6.47
N PRO A 298 -8.62 -3.85 7.75
CA PRO A 298 -9.52 -3.77 8.92
C PRO A 298 -10.09 -2.39 9.23
N ARG A 299 -10.90 -2.30 10.29
CA ARG A 299 -11.56 -1.06 10.71
C ARG A 299 -10.68 -0.15 11.57
N ASP A 300 -9.65 0.43 10.95
CA ASP A 300 -8.58 1.15 11.66
C ASP A 300 -8.79 2.70 11.74
N LEU A 301 -9.69 3.29 10.94
CA LEU A 301 -9.89 4.74 10.93
C LEU A 301 -10.43 5.25 12.27
N GLN A 302 -9.93 6.42 12.70
CA GLN A 302 -10.28 7.04 13.98
C GLN A 302 -11.37 8.09 13.78
N VAL A 303 -12.62 7.62 13.71
CA VAL A 303 -13.78 8.44 13.36
C VAL A 303 -14.76 8.63 14.51
N ASP A 304 -15.57 9.68 14.43
CA ASP A 304 -16.63 9.97 15.40
C ASP A 304 -17.72 8.89 15.40
N ALA A 305 -18.36 8.68 16.55
CA ALA A 305 -19.37 7.63 16.72
C ALA A 305 -20.60 7.75 15.79
N GLY A 306 -20.84 8.92 15.20
CA GLY A 306 -21.88 9.13 14.20
C GLY A 306 -21.51 8.59 12.80
N ILE A 307 -20.25 8.23 12.57
CA ILE A 307 -19.74 7.69 11.32
C ILE A 307 -19.77 6.17 11.39
N THR A 308 -20.39 5.51 10.40
CA THR A 308 -20.47 4.04 10.38
C THR A 308 -19.34 3.47 9.52
N GLN A 309 -18.59 2.53 10.10
CA GLN A 309 -17.47 1.86 9.47
C GLN A 309 -17.90 0.53 8.85
N TYR A 310 -17.76 0.39 7.53
CA TYR A 310 -18.07 -0.84 6.81
C TYR A 310 -16.81 -1.64 6.48
N GLY A 311 -16.92 -2.96 6.66
CA GLY A 311 -15.93 -3.91 6.20
C GLY A 311 -16.31 -4.55 4.85
N LYS A 312 -15.53 -5.53 4.42
CA LYS A 312 -15.86 -6.37 3.27
C LYS A 312 -17.09 -7.22 3.54
N LEU A 313 -18.12 -7.09 2.71
CA LEU A 313 -19.29 -7.95 2.74
C LEU A 313 -19.02 -9.19 1.88
N ASN A 314 -19.17 -10.39 2.44
CA ASN A 314 -18.84 -11.66 1.78
C ASN A 314 -17.42 -11.65 1.14
N GLY A 315 -16.47 -10.96 1.77
CA GLY A 315 -15.06 -10.90 1.33
C GLY A 315 -14.72 -9.89 0.23
N SER A 316 -15.68 -9.10 -0.27
CA SER A 316 -15.43 -8.05 -1.27
C SER A 316 -15.99 -6.69 -0.86
N PHE A 317 -15.35 -5.61 -1.29
CA PHE A 317 -15.89 -4.25 -1.16
C PHE A 317 -16.94 -3.94 -2.23
N ASP A 318 -16.94 -4.63 -3.37
CA ASP A 318 -17.97 -4.46 -4.41
C ASP A 318 -19.36 -4.79 -3.84
N ASN A 319 -19.47 -5.88 -3.07
CA ASN A 319 -20.70 -6.24 -2.37
C ASN A 319 -21.12 -5.19 -1.34
N THR A 320 -20.15 -4.55 -0.68
CA THR A 320 -20.40 -3.46 0.26
C THR A 320 -20.88 -2.21 -0.50
N ALA A 321 -20.33 -1.95 -1.69
CA ALA A 321 -20.71 -0.86 -2.58
C ALA A 321 -22.15 -0.99 -3.07
N ASP A 322 -22.61 -2.20 -3.42
CA ASP A 322 -24.01 -2.46 -3.79
C ASP A 322 -25.01 -1.99 -2.72
N ILE A 323 -24.66 -2.15 -1.44
CA ILE A 323 -25.48 -1.65 -0.33
C ILE A 323 -25.39 -0.12 -0.24
N LEU A 324 -24.20 0.47 -0.42
CA LEU A 324 -24.04 1.93 -0.38
C LEU A 324 -24.79 2.63 -1.52
N LEU A 325 -24.91 2.01 -2.69
CA LEU A 325 -25.71 2.56 -3.80
C LEU A 325 -27.20 2.72 -3.43
N LEU A 326 -27.68 1.94 -2.45
CA LEU A 326 -29.03 2.04 -1.90
C LEU A 326 -29.11 3.06 -0.76
N VAL A 327 -28.09 3.12 0.10
CA VAL A 327 -28.05 4.04 1.26
C VAL A 327 -27.76 5.49 0.84
N ARG A 328 -26.93 5.68 -0.19
CA ARG A 328 -26.48 6.97 -0.74
C ARG A 328 -25.97 7.95 0.33
N PRO A 329 -24.86 7.64 1.01
CA PRO A 329 -24.24 8.60 1.92
C PRO A 329 -23.74 9.84 1.15
N ASP A 330 -23.55 10.96 1.86
CA ASP A 330 -22.94 12.16 1.27
C ASP A 330 -21.46 11.90 0.94
N TYR A 331 -20.73 11.26 1.86
CA TYR A 331 -19.32 10.89 1.66
C TYR A 331 -19.00 9.46 2.10
N THR A 332 -18.10 8.81 1.37
CA THR A 332 -17.49 7.53 1.74
C THR A 332 -15.98 7.63 1.73
N ILE A 333 -15.36 7.28 2.86
CA ILE A 333 -13.91 7.20 3.01
C ILE A 333 -13.45 5.78 2.70
N PHE A 334 -12.64 5.58 1.68
CA PHE A 334 -12.10 4.28 1.30
C PHE A 334 -10.64 4.19 1.75
N ASP A 335 -10.42 3.54 2.90
CA ASP A 335 -9.10 3.29 3.44
C ASP A 335 -8.43 2.15 2.66
N GLU A 336 -7.37 2.52 1.94
CA GLU A 336 -6.54 1.68 1.07
C GLU A 336 -7.21 1.18 -0.24
N VAL A 337 -7.19 2.04 -1.27
CA VAL A 337 -7.51 1.65 -2.66
C VAL A 337 -6.26 1.06 -3.32
N ARG A 338 -6.29 -0.24 -3.63
CA ARG A 338 -5.09 -0.97 -4.10
C ARG A 338 -5.33 -1.87 -5.30
N ARG A 339 -6.43 -2.62 -5.31
CA ARG A 339 -6.76 -3.61 -6.32
C ARG A 339 -7.56 -2.99 -7.44
N ARG A 340 -7.62 -3.67 -8.59
CA ARG A 340 -8.37 -3.18 -9.76
C ARG A 340 -9.84 -2.94 -9.40
N GLU A 341 -10.43 -3.86 -8.64
CA GLU A 341 -11.81 -3.83 -8.21
C GLU A 341 -12.08 -2.60 -7.32
N ASP A 342 -11.14 -2.26 -6.43
CA ASP A 342 -11.25 -1.08 -5.55
C ASP A 342 -11.36 0.23 -6.36
N PHE A 343 -10.59 0.37 -7.44
CA PHE A 343 -10.65 1.54 -8.33
C PHE A 343 -12.00 1.62 -9.07
N THR A 344 -12.52 0.48 -9.51
CA THR A 344 -13.84 0.42 -10.16
C THR A 344 -14.93 0.81 -9.16
N THR A 345 -14.94 0.20 -7.97
CA THR A 345 -15.90 0.52 -6.89
C THR A 345 -15.84 1.99 -6.48
N PHE A 346 -14.63 2.56 -6.36
CA PHE A 346 -14.46 3.98 -6.10
C PHE A 346 -15.14 4.84 -7.17
N SER A 347 -14.93 4.47 -8.44
CA SER A 347 -15.45 5.21 -9.59
C SER A 347 -16.97 5.09 -9.70
N ASP A 348 -17.53 3.90 -9.49
CA ASP A 348 -18.97 3.65 -9.57
C ASP A 348 -19.73 4.45 -8.50
N LEU A 349 -19.27 4.40 -7.24
CA LEU A 349 -19.85 5.20 -6.16
C LEU A 349 -19.78 6.69 -6.48
N ARG A 350 -18.63 7.14 -6.97
CA ARG A 350 -18.43 8.55 -7.31
C ARG A 350 -19.34 9.02 -8.44
N LEU A 351 -19.49 8.23 -9.50
CA LEU A 351 -20.38 8.53 -10.63
C LEU A 351 -21.86 8.53 -10.25
N THR A 352 -22.23 7.87 -9.15
CA THR A 352 -23.60 7.93 -8.60
C THR A 352 -23.87 9.17 -7.74
N GLY A 353 -22.87 10.05 -7.57
CA GLY A 353 -22.97 11.31 -6.84
C GLY A 353 -22.55 11.21 -5.37
N VAL A 354 -22.02 10.07 -4.92
CA VAL A 354 -21.42 9.94 -3.59
C VAL A 354 -20.06 10.65 -3.58
N GLY A 355 -19.78 11.48 -2.58
CA GLY A 355 -18.44 12.03 -2.37
C GLY A 355 -17.48 10.92 -1.93
N MET A 356 -16.31 10.83 -2.54
CA MET A 356 -15.33 9.78 -2.27
C MET A 356 -14.02 10.37 -1.78
N VAL A 357 -13.48 9.80 -0.71
CA VAL A 357 -12.12 10.09 -0.23
C VAL A 357 -11.33 8.78 -0.22
N GLY A 358 -10.38 8.62 -1.15
CA GLY A 358 -9.62 7.38 -1.31
C GLY A 358 -8.20 7.49 -0.82
N VAL A 359 -7.72 6.54 -0.03
CA VAL A 359 -6.32 6.50 0.43
C VAL A 359 -5.50 5.58 -0.47
N ILE A 360 -4.40 6.10 -1.04
CA ILE A 360 -3.51 5.35 -1.94
C ILE A 360 -2.07 5.43 -1.45
N HIS A 361 -1.41 4.27 -1.34
CA HIS A 361 0.04 4.23 -1.12
C HIS A 361 0.80 4.58 -2.40
N ALA A 362 1.36 5.77 -2.48
CA ALA A 362 2.09 6.25 -3.66
C ALA A 362 3.25 7.16 -3.23
N ASN A 363 4.34 7.19 -4.01
CA ASN A 363 5.51 8.01 -3.70
C ASN A 363 5.38 9.45 -4.23
N SER A 364 4.38 9.71 -5.07
CA SER A 364 4.01 11.04 -5.54
C SER A 364 2.49 11.11 -5.80
N SER A 365 1.93 12.32 -5.89
CA SER A 365 0.54 12.51 -6.31
C SER A 365 0.30 12.00 -7.75
N LEU A 366 1.30 12.11 -8.62
CA LEU A 366 1.21 11.66 -10.01
C LEU A 366 1.10 10.14 -10.11
N ASP A 367 1.87 9.41 -9.30
CA ASP A 367 1.78 7.95 -9.19
C ASP A 367 0.38 7.51 -8.73
N ALA A 368 -0.28 8.30 -7.87
CA ALA A 368 -1.64 8.03 -7.44
C ALA A 368 -2.64 8.18 -8.60
N ILE A 369 -2.52 9.25 -9.41
CA ILE A 369 -3.34 9.46 -10.61
C ILE A 369 -3.10 8.33 -11.64
N GLN A 370 -1.84 7.94 -11.85
CA GLN A 370 -1.46 6.87 -12.77
C GLN A 370 -2.17 5.55 -12.49
N ARG A 371 -2.47 5.25 -11.23
CA ARG A 371 -3.16 4.00 -10.87
C ARG A 371 -4.61 3.92 -11.37
N PHE A 372 -5.25 5.06 -11.62
CA PHE A 372 -6.58 5.09 -12.24
C PHE A 372 -6.52 4.87 -13.77
N ILE A 373 -5.39 5.21 -14.40
CA ILE A 373 -5.24 5.10 -15.86
C ILE A 373 -5.26 3.62 -16.28
N GLY A 374 -6.14 3.31 -17.23
CA GLY A 374 -6.35 1.95 -17.71
C GLY A 374 -7.19 1.06 -16.77
N LYS A 375 -7.62 1.60 -15.61
CA LYS A 375 -8.67 1.00 -14.78
C LYS A 375 -10.03 1.62 -15.09
N ILE A 376 -10.04 2.92 -15.34
CA ILE A 376 -11.20 3.68 -15.83
C ILE A 376 -10.88 4.44 -17.11
N GLU A 377 -11.93 4.82 -17.83
CA GLU A 377 -11.82 5.60 -19.06
C GLU A 377 -11.24 6.99 -18.78
N LEU A 378 -10.31 7.43 -19.63
CA LEU A 378 -9.57 8.68 -19.46
C LEU A 378 -10.51 9.89 -19.29
N GLY A 379 -11.54 10.00 -20.13
CA GLY A 379 -12.49 11.11 -20.07
C GLY A 379 -13.33 11.18 -18.80
N ILE A 380 -13.38 10.10 -18.02
CA ILE A 380 -14.15 10.01 -16.78
C ILE A 380 -13.28 10.36 -15.56
N ILE A 381 -11.94 10.25 -15.67
CA ILE A 381 -11.03 10.46 -14.54
C ILE A 381 -11.29 11.77 -13.80
N PRO A 382 -11.45 12.95 -14.45
CA PRO A 382 -11.67 14.20 -13.70
C PRO A 382 -13.02 14.30 -12.99
N ASN A 383 -14.03 13.53 -13.42
CA ASN A 383 -15.31 13.43 -12.71
C ASN A 383 -15.22 12.52 -11.49
N VAL A 384 -14.30 11.55 -11.54
CA VAL A 384 -14.05 10.60 -10.44
C VAL A 384 -13.05 11.17 -9.43
N LEU A 385 -12.05 11.90 -9.91
CA LEU A 385 -10.89 12.35 -9.17
C LEU A 385 -10.60 13.78 -9.58
N ASP A 386 -11.01 14.71 -8.72
CA ASP A 386 -10.88 16.14 -8.95
C ASP A 386 -9.78 16.76 -8.09
N THR A 387 -9.47 16.17 -6.93
CA THR A 387 -8.48 16.69 -5.98
C THR A 387 -7.54 15.56 -5.52
N VAL A 388 -6.22 15.74 -5.69
CA VAL A 388 -5.21 14.78 -5.19
C VAL A 388 -4.31 15.45 -4.19
N VAL A 389 -4.37 14.99 -2.95
CA VAL A 389 -3.57 15.47 -1.82
C VAL A 389 -2.40 14.52 -1.60
N PHE A 390 -1.18 15.05 -1.50
CA PHE A 390 0.01 14.28 -1.15
C PHE A 390 0.47 14.64 0.25
N VAL A 391 0.58 13.61 1.08
CA VAL A 391 0.89 13.71 2.51
C VAL A 391 2.27 13.11 2.75
N ASN A 392 3.14 13.89 3.36
CA ASN A 392 4.49 13.52 3.73
C ASN A 392 4.78 13.97 5.16
N ASN A 393 5.41 13.08 5.95
CA ASN A 393 5.75 13.34 7.36
C ASN A 393 4.59 13.90 8.22
N GLY A 394 3.35 13.51 7.94
CA GLY A 394 2.17 13.94 8.69
C GLY A 394 1.55 15.27 8.21
N ASP A 395 2.10 15.93 7.19
CA ASP A 395 1.59 17.19 6.65
C ASP A 395 1.25 17.10 5.16
N ILE A 396 0.41 18.03 4.69
CA ILE A 396 0.07 18.18 3.27
C ILE A 396 1.21 18.91 2.57
N GLU A 397 1.92 18.21 1.69
CA GLU A 397 3.06 18.76 0.95
C GLU A 397 2.62 19.35 -0.40
N LYS A 398 1.66 18.71 -1.08
CA LYS A 398 1.23 19.14 -2.42
C LYS A 398 -0.22 18.75 -2.71
N VAL A 399 -0.93 19.61 -3.43
CA VAL A 399 -2.27 19.32 -3.93
C VAL A 399 -2.33 19.55 -5.44
N TYR A 400 -2.91 18.59 -6.16
CA TYR A 400 -3.23 18.72 -7.58
C TYR A 400 -4.74 18.83 -7.81
N ASP A 401 -5.10 19.68 -8.76
CA ASP A 401 -6.43 19.78 -9.35
C ASP A 401 -6.38 19.18 -10.76
N LEU A 402 -7.42 18.41 -11.11
CA LEU A 402 -7.55 17.76 -12.41
C LEU A 402 -8.73 18.33 -13.17
N GLU A 403 -8.48 18.77 -14.41
CA GLU A 403 -9.52 19.35 -15.26
C GLU A 403 -9.45 18.75 -16.67
N LEU A 404 -10.60 18.33 -17.20
CA LEU A 404 -10.71 17.89 -18.60
C LEU A 404 -10.87 19.11 -19.52
N LYS A 405 -9.98 19.26 -20.50
CA LYS A 405 -10.11 20.26 -21.58
C LYS A 405 -9.95 19.62 -22.95
N VAL A 406 -10.69 20.13 -23.93
CA VAL A 406 -10.42 19.83 -25.34
C VAL A 406 -9.46 20.87 -25.87
N LYS A 407 -8.21 20.49 -26.09
CA LYS A 407 -7.15 21.38 -26.59
C LYS A 407 -6.08 20.62 -27.35
N VAL A 408 -5.17 21.35 -28.00
CA VAL A 408 -3.93 20.79 -28.53
C VAL A 408 -2.97 20.60 -27.35
N PRO A 409 -2.42 19.38 -27.12
CA PRO A 409 -1.45 19.13 -26.05
C PRO A 409 -0.22 20.04 -26.14
N THR A 410 0.38 20.33 -24.99
CA THR A 410 1.57 21.20 -24.92
C THR A 410 2.73 20.55 -25.66
N GLY A 411 3.34 21.30 -26.59
CA GLY A 411 4.42 20.82 -27.45
C GLY A 411 3.95 20.37 -28.85
N MET A 412 2.64 20.32 -29.11
CA MET A 412 2.07 20.09 -30.44
C MET A 412 1.59 21.42 -31.06
N THR A 413 1.76 21.57 -32.37
CA THR A 413 1.48 22.82 -33.11
C THR A 413 0.31 22.71 -34.08
N GLU A 414 -0.08 21.50 -34.51
CA GLU A 414 -1.17 21.29 -35.46
C GLU A 414 -2.54 21.28 -34.75
N SER A 415 -3.45 22.13 -35.21
CA SER A 415 -4.81 22.29 -34.67
C SER A 415 -5.70 21.06 -34.84
N ASP A 416 -5.42 20.23 -35.84
CA ASP A 416 -6.14 18.98 -36.11
C ASP A 416 -5.82 17.89 -35.08
N LEU A 417 -4.86 18.15 -34.17
CA LEU A 417 -4.50 17.27 -33.06
C LEU A 417 -5.30 17.53 -31.78
N ALA A 418 -6.26 18.47 -31.79
CA ALA A 418 -7.09 18.79 -30.64
C ALA A 418 -7.83 17.53 -30.14
N ARG A 419 -7.65 17.22 -28.87
CA ARG A 419 -8.19 16.01 -28.24
C ARG A 419 -8.56 16.29 -26.78
N PRO A 420 -9.29 15.39 -26.12
CA PRO A 420 -9.45 15.43 -24.68
C PRO A 420 -8.08 15.31 -24.00
N VAL A 421 -7.73 16.30 -23.19
CA VAL A 421 -6.51 16.38 -22.38
C VAL A 421 -6.92 16.64 -20.94
N ILE A 422 -6.45 15.81 -20.02
CA ILE A 422 -6.54 16.09 -18.59
C ILE A 422 -5.35 16.97 -18.22
N GLU A 423 -5.63 18.17 -17.75
CA GLU A 423 -4.64 19.05 -17.16
C GLU A 423 -4.45 18.68 -15.68
N ILE A 424 -3.20 18.50 -15.24
CA ILE A 424 -2.85 18.34 -13.83
C ILE A 424 -2.14 19.61 -13.39
N ARG A 425 -2.81 20.38 -12.54
CA ARG A 425 -2.35 21.69 -12.08
C ARG A 425 -2.05 21.64 -10.60
N ASN A 426 -0.95 22.26 -10.18
CA ASN A 426 -0.72 22.51 -8.76
C ASN A 426 -1.79 23.48 -8.25
N PHE A 427 -2.50 23.08 -7.21
CA PHE A 427 -3.66 23.80 -6.70
C PHE A 427 -3.29 25.18 -6.13
N GLU A 428 -2.14 25.28 -5.48
CA GLU A 428 -1.72 26.50 -4.76
C GLU A 428 -1.34 27.65 -5.71
N ASP A 429 -0.66 27.35 -6.83
CA ASP A 429 -0.18 28.35 -7.79
C ASP A 429 -0.89 28.28 -9.17
N ASN A 430 -1.81 27.33 -9.34
CA ASN A 430 -2.52 27.03 -10.59
C ASN A 430 -1.60 26.72 -11.79
N ASN A 431 -0.35 26.32 -11.52
CA ASN A 431 0.63 26.02 -12.56
C ASN A 431 0.35 24.65 -13.19
N LEU A 432 0.31 24.60 -14.51
CA LEU A 432 0.15 23.35 -15.26
C LEU A 432 1.48 22.58 -15.25
N GLU A 433 1.51 21.45 -14.56
CA GLU A 433 2.72 20.65 -14.41
C GLU A 433 2.73 19.42 -15.31
N HIS A 434 1.55 18.81 -15.54
CA HIS A 434 1.43 17.63 -16.38
C HIS A 434 0.15 17.63 -17.22
N GLU A 435 0.18 16.91 -18.33
CA GLU A 435 -0.97 16.62 -19.17
C GLU A 435 -1.11 15.11 -19.36
N ILE A 436 -2.34 14.61 -19.33
CA ILE A 436 -2.67 13.24 -19.70
C ILE A 436 -3.54 13.25 -20.96
N TYR A 437 -3.13 12.52 -21.98
CA TYR A 437 -3.90 12.36 -23.20
C TYR A 437 -3.59 11.05 -23.89
N THR A 438 -4.46 10.63 -24.80
CA THR A 438 -4.24 9.44 -25.63
C THR A 438 -3.37 9.80 -26.83
N PHE A 439 -2.30 9.05 -27.04
CA PHE A 439 -1.43 9.11 -28.22
C PHE A 439 -1.37 7.74 -28.89
N GLY A 440 -1.95 7.61 -30.08
CA GLY A 440 -2.20 6.30 -30.69
C GLY A 440 -3.26 5.55 -29.87
N GLU A 441 -2.90 4.37 -29.35
CA GLU A 441 -3.75 3.53 -28.50
C GLU A 441 -3.34 3.57 -27.01
N GLU A 442 -2.32 4.36 -26.67
CA GLU A 442 -1.79 4.42 -25.30
C GLU A 442 -2.11 5.77 -24.64
N ASN A 443 -2.40 5.72 -23.34
CA ASN A 443 -2.55 6.91 -22.52
C ASN A 443 -1.16 7.31 -22.01
N VAL A 444 -0.74 8.54 -22.34
CA VAL A 444 0.57 9.07 -21.96
C VAL A 444 0.42 10.22 -20.98
N ILE A 445 1.36 10.31 -20.04
CA ILE A 445 1.49 11.45 -19.12
C ILE A 445 2.72 12.23 -19.53
N VAL A 446 2.56 13.51 -19.81
CA VAL A 446 3.63 14.38 -20.31
C VAL A 446 3.83 15.54 -19.34
N PRO A 447 5.05 15.74 -18.80
CA PRO A 447 5.36 16.93 -18.02
C PRO A 447 5.36 18.17 -18.91
N VAL A 448 4.69 19.22 -18.46
CA VAL A 448 4.66 20.52 -19.11
C VAL A 448 5.86 21.30 -18.60
N ALA A 449 7.02 21.10 -19.25
CA ALA A 449 8.20 21.90 -18.97
C ALA A 449 7.88 23.39 -19.23
N LYS A 450 8.30 24.29 -18.32
CA LYS A 450 8.28 25.72 -18.58
C LYS A 450 8.98 25.97 -19.92
N ARG A 451 8.29 26.65 -20.84
CA ARG A 451 8.74 26.98 -22.21
C ARG A 451 10.27 27.18 -22.27
N GLY A 452 10.98 26.16 -22.74
CA GLY A 452 12.45 26.17 -22.80
C GLY A 452 13.09 24.82 -23.13
N GLU A 453 12.53 23.71 -22.68
CA GLU A 453 13.13 22.38 -22.86
C GLU A 453 12.25 21.44 -23.69
N LYS A 454 12.65 21.22 -24.96
CA LYS A 454 12.08 20.19 -25.86
C LYS A 454 12.55 18.77 -25.52
N VAL A 455 12.68 18.40 -24.25
CA VAL A 455 13.49 17.24 -23.86
C VAL A 455 12.69 15.93 -23.72
N GLY A 456 11.36 15.99 -23.59
CA GLY A 456 10.54 14.79 -23.30
C GLY A 456 10.22 13.89 -24.50
N ILE A 457 9.52 14.43 -25.51
CA ILE A 457 9.02 13.65 -26.65
C ILE A 457 10.16 13.26 -27.60
N GLU A 458 11.12 14.16 -27.82
CA GLU A 458 12.29 13.88 -28.66
C GLU A 458 13.12 12.74 -28.07
N LYS A 459 13.26 12.66 -26.74
CA LYS A 459 13.96 11.55 -26.08
C LYS A 459 13.20 10.22 -26.19
N LEU A 460 11.88 10.21 -25.99
CA LEU A 460 11.05 9.01 -26.14
C LEU A 460 11.04 8.47 -27.57
N ALA A 461 10.95 9.37 -28.56
CA ALA A 461 11.06 9.01 -29.97
C ALA A 461 12.47 8.50 -30.32
N ALA A 462 13.53 9.14 -29.79
CA ALA A 462 14.90 8.71 -29.98
C ALA A 462 15.18 7.34 -29.37
N ASP A 463 14.69 7.06 -28.16
CA ASP A 463 14.86 5.77 -27.47
C ASP A 463 14.15 4.63 -28.23
N LYS A 464 12.92 4.86 -28.73
CA LYS A 464 12.19 3.86 -29.53
C LYS A 464 12.87 3.55 -30.87
N ILE A 465 13.39 4.57 -31.54
CA ILE A 465 14.15 4.39 -32.79
C ILE A 465 15.48 3.70 -32.49
N LYS A 466 16.16 4.07 -31.40
CA LYS A 466 17.39 3.43 -30.95
C LYS A 466 17.21 1.94 -30.68
N ASP A 467 16.11 1.55 -30.01
CA ASP A 467 15.78 0.13 -29.78
C ASP A 467 15.58 -0.66 -31.07
N TYR A 468 15.02 -0.04 -32.11
CA TYR A 468 14.92 -0.67 -33.43
C TYR A 468 16.31 -0.92 -34.05
N PHE A 469 17.20 0.07 -33.96
CA PHE A 469 18.54 0.02 -34.54
C PHE A 469 19.57 -0.79 -33.73
N GLN A 470 19.29 -1.12 -32.46
CA GLN A 470 20.11 -2.05 -31.66
C GLN A 470 20.29 -3.43 -32.31
N ARG A 471 19.34 -3.86 -33.17
CA ARG A 471 19.42 -5.12 -33.92
C ARG A 471 20.53 -5.13 -34.97
N TYR A 472 20.92 -3.95 -35.43
CA TYR A 472 21.99 -3.77 -36.42
C TYR A 472 23.30 -3.34 -35.75
N ASP A 473 23.24 -2.43 -34.77
CA ASP A 473 24.38 -1.97 -33.99
C ASP A 473 23.99 -1.71 -32.54
N SER A 474 24.55 -2.48 -31.60
CA SER A 474 24.27 -2.34 -30.16
C SER A 474 24.66 -0.97 -29.60
N ASN A 475 25.53 -0.23 -30.30
CA ASN A 475 25.99 1.10 -29.94
C ASN A 475 25.41 2.21 -30.85
N ALA A 476 24.29 1.96 -31.52
CA ALA A 476 23.62 2.96 -32.35
C ALA A 476 23.28 4.22 -31.54
N GLN A 477 23.57 5.39 -32.13
CA GLN A 477 23.18 6.70 -31.60
C GLN A 477 22.12 7.32 -32.51
N VAL A 478 21.11 7.93 -31.91
CA VAL A 478 19.96 8.49 -32.62
C VAL A 478 19.79 9.94 -32.20
N ASP A 479 19.89 10.84 -33.18
CA ASP A 479 19.69 12.27 -33.01
C ASP A 479 18.47 12.70 -33.84
N ILE A 480 17.46 13.28 -33.20
CA ILE A 480 16.29 13.81 -33.92
C ILE A 480 16.65 15.17 -34.50
N LEU A 481 16.58 15.30 -35.83
CA LEU A 481 16.89 16.53 -36.53
C LEU A 481 15.65 17.42 -36.70
N SER A 482 14.47 16.81 -36.88
CA SER A 482 13.17 17.48 -36.94
C SER A 482 12.03 16.48 -36.70
N GLU A 483 10.78 16.96 -36.66
CA GLU A 483 9.57 16.14 -36.37
C GLU A 483 9.44 14.89 -37.26
N ASN A 484 9.94 14.93 -38.51
CA ASN A 484 9.88 13.82 -39.46
C ASN A 484 11.26 13.36 -39.96
N ARG A 485 12.36 13.79 -39.35
CA ARG A 485 13.72 13.45 -39.82
C ARG A 485 14.67 13.12 -38.67
N VAL A 486 15.34 11.99 -38.78
CA VAL A 486 16.20 11.43 -37.73
C VAL A 486 17.56 11.05 -38.32
N LYS A 487 18.63 11.35 -37.60
CA LYS A 487 19.98 10.90 -37.92
C LYS A 487 20.33 9.71 -37.05
N VAL A 488 20.75 8.61 -37.68
CA VAL A 488 21.14 7.37 -37.01
C VAL A 488 22.61 7.11 -37.30
N SER A 489 23.43 7.20 -36.25
CA SER A 489 24.87 6.99 -36.31
C SER A 489 25.22 5.57 -35.86
N VAL A 490 25.81 4.79 -36.77
CA VAL A 490 26.12 3.36 -36.59
C VAL A 490 27.53 3.05 -37.04
N ARG A 491 28.07 1.91 -36.61
CA ARG A 491 29.37 1.43 -37.12
C ARG A 491 29.33 1.26 -38.65
N GLU A 492 30.45 1.57 -39.30
CA GLU A 492 30.57 1.63 -40.76
C GLU A 492 30.26 0.28 -41.44
N ASP A 493 30.59 -0.84 -40.77
CA ASP A 493 30.29 -2.21 -41.19
C ASP A 493 28.78 -2.52 -41.23
N CYS A 494 27.96 -1.76 -40.51
CA CYS A 494 26.52 -1.97 -40.40
C CYS A 494 25.71 -1.15 -41.43
N ILE A 495 26.30 -0.12 -42.04
CA ILE A 495 25.56 0.80 -42.94
C ILE A 495 25.00 0.06 -44.16
N ALA A 496 25.78 -0.83 -44.75
CA ALA A 496 25.37 -1.56 -45.96
C ALA A 496 24.18 -2.50 -45.71
N SER A 497 24.11 -3.13 -44.53
CA SER A 497 22.99 -4.02 -44.17
C SER A 497 21.72 -3.24 -43.85
N ILE A 498 21.86 -2.04 -43.27
CA ILE A 498 20.73 -1.18 -42.96
C ILE A 498 20.14 -0.54 -44.23
N ILE A 499 20.98 -0.02 -45.14
CA ILE A 499 20.50 0.59 -46.40
C ILE A 499 19.87 -0.47 -47.32
N GLY A 500 20.50 -1.64 -47.42
CA GLY A 500 20.07 -2.71 -48.32
C GLY A 500 20.39 -2.43 -49.80
N ARG A 501 20.20 -3.42 -50.68
CA ARG A 501 20.53 -3.29 -52.11
C ARG A 501 19.60 -2.27 -52.77
N GLY A 502 20.16 -1.14 -53.20
CA GLY A 502 19.38 -0.06 -53.82
C GLY A 502 18.47 0.71 -52.86
N GLY A 503 18.74 0.66 -51.55
CA GLY A 503 17.96 1.40 -50.55
C GLY A 503 16.62 0.77 -50.17
N THR A 504 16.36 -0.48 -50.58
CA THR A 504 15.07 -1.14 -50.31
C THR A 504 14.79 -1.32 -48.82
N ASN A 505 15.81 -1.69 -48.03
CA ASN A 505 15.65 -1.97 -46.61
C ASN A 505 15.41 -0.68 -45.82
N ILE A 506 16.17 0.40 -46.10
CA ILE A 506 15.93 1.68 -45.42
C ILE A 506 14.55 2.27 -45.77
N ASN A 507 14.09 2.15 -47.01
CA ASN A 507 12.75 2.60 -47.40
C ASN A 507 11.62 1.84 -46.68
N GLU A 508 11.81 0.56 -46.38
CA GLU A 508 10.85 -0.23 -45.58
C GLU A 508 10.87 0.20 -44.11
N ILE A 509 12.05 0.46 -43.55
CA ILE A 509 12.24 0.95 -42.19
C ILE A 509 11.59 2.33 -42.02
N GLU A 510 11.81 3.26 -42.98
CA GLU A 510 11.19 4.59 -42.99
C GLU A 510 9.66 4.51 -43.05
N LYS A 511 9.10 3.62 -43.89
CA LYS A 511 7.64 3.41 -43.97
C LYS A 511 7.06 2.86 -42.66
N LEU A 512 7.79 1.97 -41.99
CA LEU A 512 7.36 1.34 -40.74
C LEU A 512 7.42 2.34 -39.57
N LEU A 513 8.49 3.13 -39.48
CA LEU A 513 8.69 4.12 -38.41
C LEU A 513 8.03 5.48 -38.72
N LYS A 514 7.53 5.68 -39.95
CA LYS A 514 6.91 6.91 -40.45
C LYS A 514 7.79 8.16 -40.32
N VAL A 515 9.11 8.00 -40.44
CA VAL A 515 10.11 9.08 -40.37
C VAL A 515 11.18 8.88 -41.45
N HIS A 516 11.81 9.97 -41.90
CA HIS A 516 12.99 9.92 -42.77
C HIS A 516 14.26 9.72 -41.96
N ILE A 517 15.16 8.84 -42.42
CA ILE A 517 16.30 8.36 -41.66
C ILE A 517 17.60 8.59 -42.43
N ASP A 518 18.45 9.46 -41.91
CA ASP A 518 19.82 9.67 -42.39
C ASP A 518 20.79 8.75 -41.65
N ILE A 519 21.38 7.78 -42.35
CA ILE A 519 22.37 6.87 -41.76
C ILE A 519 23.77 7.42 -41.96
N VAL A 520 24.54 7.54 -40.87
CA VAL A 520 25.90 8.07 -40.89
C VAL A 520 26.86 7.13 -40.15
N ALA A 521 28.11 7.05 -40.62
CA ALA A 521 29.15 6.30 -39.94
C ALA A 521 29.54 6.96 -38.61
N LYS A 522 29.72 6.14 -37.58
CA LYS A 522 30.22 6.57 -36.27
C LYS A 522 31.75 6.77 -36.36
N ASP A 523 32.21 8.01 -36.26
CA ASP A 523 33.64 8.33 -36.34
C ASP A 523 34.43 7.64 -35.21
N SER A 524 35.33 6.74 -35.60
CA SER A 524 36.12 5.86 -34.73
C SER A 524 37.24 6.54 -33.95
N LYS A 525 37.18 7.86 -33.75
CA LYS A 525 38.17 8.66 -33.00
C LYS A 525 37.60 9.43 -31.80
N SER A 526 36.47 8.99 -31.25
CA SER A 526 35.84 9.61 -30.07
C SER A 526 35.78 8.66 -28.88
N LEU A 527 36.91 8.01 -28.56
CA LEU A 527 37.06 7.16 -27.36
C LEU A 527 38.46 7.35 -26.76
N SER A 528 38.71 8.52 -26.18
CA SER A 528 39.65 8.67 -25.06
C SER A 528 39.35 9.96 -24.31
N SER A 529 39.03 9.77 -23.04
CA SER A 529 38.71 10.74 -21.99
C SER A 529 39.73 11.88 -21.81
N ASN A 530 39.24 13.12 -21.92
CA ASN A 530 39.43 14.21 -20.97
C ASN A 530 38.17 15.10 -21.04
N SER A 531 37.63 15.45 -19.87
CA SER A 531 36.26 15.93 -19.65
C SER A 531 35.93 17.34 -20.16
N ASP A 532 36.86 18.04 -20.81
CA ASP A 532 36.72 19.49 -21.02
C ASP A 532 37.08 19.99 -22.44
N ASP A 533 37.26 19.07 -23.42
CA ASP A 533 37.51 19.45 -24.82
C ASP A 533 36.20 19.91 -25.50
N ILE A 534 36.22 21.14 -26.01
CA ILE A 534 35.06 21.81 -26.59
C ILE A 534 35.05 21.57 -28.11
N PRO A 535 33.99 20.99 -28.68
CA PRO A 535 33.86 20.89 -30.12
C PRO A 535 33.74 22.28 -30.76
N PHE A 536 34.51 22.51 -31.82
CA PHE A 536 34.49 23.77 -32.57
C PHE A 536 34.52 23.54 -34.08
N SER A 537 34.03 24.53 -34.82
CA SER A 537 34.25 24.66 -36.26
C SER A 537 35.32 25.71 -36.53
N PHE A 538 36.27 25.37 -37.39
CA PHE A 538 37.33 26.27 -37.83
C PHE A 538 36.99 26.87 -39.18
N SER A 539 37.16 28.18 -39.31
CA SER A 539 37.09 28.87 -40.59
C SER A 539 38.12 29.98 -40.65
N GLU A 540 38.56 30.31 -41.86
CA GLU A 540 39.57 31.32 -42.10
C GLU A 540 38.99 32.48 -42.91
N SER A 541 39.15 33.70 -42.40
CA SER A 541 38.85 34.93 -43.13
C SER A 541 40.12 35.56 -43.69
N LYS A 542 39.99 36.57 -44.57
CA LYS A 542 41.14 37.31 -45.11
C LYS A 542 42.04 37.92 -44.02
N THR A 543 41.50 38.23 -42.84
CA THR A 543 42.20 38.97 -41.77
C THR A 543 42.35 38.21 -40.45
N ALA A 544 41.64 37.11 -40.24
CA ALA A 544 41.59 36.38 -38.95
C ALA A 544 41.21 34.90 -39.12
N LEU A 545 41.68 34.06 -38.19
CA LEU A 545 41.17 32.71 -37.94
C LEU A 545 39.94 32.80 -37.02
N LEU A 546 38.92 31.98 -37.28
CA LEU A 546 37.66 31.94 -36.55
C LEU A 546 37.40 30.53 -36.05
N LEU A 547 37.38 30.37 -34.73
CA LEU A 547 36.96 29.14 -34.06
C LEU A 547 35.56 29.39 -33.48
N THR A 548 34.56 28.62 -33.92
CA THR A 548 33.18 28.77 -33.48
C THR A 548 32.76 27.56 -32.66
N VAL A 549 32.44 27.79 -31.38
CA VAL A 549 31.95 26.82 -30.40
C VAL A 549 30.45 27.03 -30.16
N ASN A 550 29.79 26.07 -29.50
CA ASN A 550 28.38 26.20 -29.16
C ASN A 550 28.12 27.43 -28.27
N ARG A 551 26.93 28.05 -28.39
CA ARG A 551 26.58 29.28 -27.67
C ARG A 551 26.51 29.12 -26.15
N GLU A 552 26.36 27.89 -25.66
CA GLU A 552 26.40 27.58 -24.23
C GLU A 552 27.73 27.98 -23.57
N TYR A 553 28.83 27.99 -24.33
CA TYR A 553 30.16 28.42 -23.85
C TYR A 553 30.41 29.92 -24.00
N ALA A 554 29.40 30.71 -24.40
CA ALA A 554 29.57 32.14 -24.64
C ALA A 554 29.98 32.88 -23.37
N SER A 555 30.97 33.78 -23.49
CA SER A 555 31.54 34.57 -22.40
C SER A 555 32.45 33.82 -21.41
N MET A 556 32.65 32.51 -21.58
CA MET A 556 33.63 31.69 -20.84
C MET A 556 35.06 31.84 -21.42
N HIS A 557 36.06 31.35 -20.70
CA HIS A 557 37.46 31.31 -21.16
C HIS A 557 37.84 29.90 -21.61
N VAL A 558 38.67 29.82 -22.66
CA VAL A 558 39.15 28.57 -23.23
C VAL A 558 40.65 28.64 -23.47
N ASP A 559 41.34 27.55 -23.14
CA ASP A 559 42.76 27.37 -23.43
C ASP A 559 42.93 26.67 -24.78
N ILE A 560 43.73 27.27 -25.66
CA ILE A 560 43.95 26.82 -27.04
C ILE A 560 45.25 26.02 -27.10
N TYR A 561 45.17 24.79 -27.59
CA TYR A 561 46.30 23.90 -27.79
C TYR A 561 46.47 23.58 -29.28
N ALA A 562 47.71 23.40 -29.72
CA ALA A 562 48.05 22.86 -31.03
C ALA A 562 49.05 21.71 -30.89
N ASN A 563 48.73 20.51 -31.38
CA ASN A 563 49.53 19.30 -31.18
C ASN A 563 49.95 19.12 -29.71
N GLU A 564 48.98 19.18 -28.80
CA GLU A 564 49.18 19.05 -27.34
C GLU A 564 50.04 20.15 -26.70
N LYS A 565 50.45 21.19 -27.44
CA LYS A 565 51.20 22.33 -26.91
C LYS A 565 50.29 23.53 -26.66
N TYR A 566 50.30 24.03 -25.42
CA TYR A 566 49.54 25.22 -25.01
C TYR A 566 50.01 26.45 -25.81
N LEU A 567 49.05 27.21 -26.34
CA LEU A 567 49.29 28.45 -27.08
C LEU A 567 48.85 29.69 -26.30
N ASP A 568 47.57 29.79 -25.96
CA ASP A 568 47.02 30.95 -25.25
C ASP A 568 45.62 30.68 -24.66
N SER A 569 45.17 31.56 -23.77
CA SER A 569 43.83 31.55 -23.17
C SER A 569 43.00 32.71 -23.68
N VAL A 570 41.83 32.42 -24.29
CA VAL A 570 41.01 33.44 -24.96
C VAL A 570 39.57 33.38 -24.47
N ARG A 571 38.94 34.55 -24.33
CA ARG A 571 37.52 34.63 -24.00
C ARG A 571 36.64 34.39 -25.23
N ILE A 572 35.63 33.55 -25.08
CA ILE A 572 34.66 33.26 -26.14
C ILE A 572 33.69 34.45 -26.28
N GLY A 573 33.56 35.00 -27.48
CA GLY A 573 32.65 36.11 -27.76
C GLY A 573 31.17 35.73 -27.54
N LYS A 574 30.29 36.72 -27.35
CA LYS A 574 28.84 36.52 -27.06
C LYS A 574 28.08 35.65 -28.08
N LYS A 575 28.63 35.42 -29.27
CA LYS A 575 28.06 34.57 -30.32
C LYS A 575 28.70 33.18 -30.41
N GLY A 576 29.52 32.78 -29.43
CA GLY A 576 30.27 31.52 -29.48
C GLY A 576 31.50 31.58 -30.40
N GLN A 577 32.03 32.77 -30.70
CA GLN A 577 33.12 32.94 -31.68
C GLN A 577 34.40 33.46 -31.03
N ILE A 578 35.50 32.78 -31.30
CA ILE A 578 36.87 33.19 -30.96
C ILE A 578 37.53 33.67 -32.25
N LYS A 579 37.96 34.93 -32.26
CA LYS A 579 38.53 35.56 -33.45
C LYS A 579 40.01 35.87 -33.21
N ILE A 580 40.89 35.16 -33.90
CA ILE A 580 42.35 35.29 -33.77
C ILE A 580 42.88 36.03 -35.01
N PRO A 581 43.36 37.29 -34.89
CA PRO A 581 43.89 38.04 -36.03
C PRO A 581 45.12 37.35 -36.64
N LYS A 582 45.20 37.20 -37.97
CA LYS A 582 46.33 36.51 -38.64
C LYS A 582 47.72 37.11 -38.35
N ARG A 583 47.75 38.38 -37.96
CA ARG A 583 48.98 39.10 -37.59
C ARG A 583 49.47 38.80 -36.17
N SER A 584 48.68 38.10 -35.35
CA SER A 584 49.08 37.73 -33.98
C SER A 584 50.05 36.56 -34.00
N ASP A 585 50.90 36.49 -32.97
CA ASP A 585 51.85 35.38 -32.81
C ASP A 585 51.12 34.05 -32.61
N ILE A 586 49.94 34.08 -32.00
CA ILE A 586 49.04 32.92 -31.84
C ILE A 586 48.61 32.35 -33.19
N ALA A 587 48.22 33.21 -34.15
CA ALA A 587 47.80 32.76 -35.48
C ALA A 587 48.97 32.18 -36.27
N ARG A 588 50.17 32.77 -36.17
CA ARG A 588 51.39 32.21 -36.79
C ARG A 588 51.75 30.86 -36.19
N ASN A 589 51.66 30.73 -34.87
CA ASN A 589 51.97 29.48 -34.16
C ASN A 589 50.95 28.38 -34.51
N LEU A 590 49.66 28.71 -34.60
CA LEU A 590 48.63 27.79 -35.10
C LEU A 590 48.96 27.34 -36.52
N MET A 591 49.09 28.28 -37.46
CA MET A 591 49.34 27.94 -38.88
C MET A 591 50.64 27.16 -39.12
N ASN A 592 51.69 27.42 -38.34
CA ASN A 592 52.97 26.70 -38.48
C ASN A 592 52.96 25.32 -37.81
N SER A 593 52.13 25.11 -36.79
CA SER A 593 52.14 23.89 -35.98
C SER A 593 51.02 22.92 -36.34
N THR A 594 50.01 23.33 -37.12
CA THR A 594 48.84 22.49 -37.44
C THR A 594 48.77 22.19 -38.93
N ALA A 595 48.72 20.91 -39.30
CA ALA A 595 48.50 20.45 -40.68
C ALA A 595 47.00 20.24 -40.97
N SER A 596 46.18 20.03 -39.93
CA SER A 596 44.73 19.82 -40.04
C SER A 596 43.97 20.46 -38.87
N GLN A 597 42.65 20.65 -39.01
CA GLN A 597 41.80 21.16 -37.93
C GLN A 597 41.82 20.27 -36.67
N ASN A 598 42.09 18.97 -36.84
CA ASN A 598 42.14 17.99 -35.75
C ASN A 598 43.38 18.16 -34.85
N ASP A 599 44.32 19.01 -35.26
CA ASP A 599 45.54 19.29 -34.51
C ASP A 599 45.32 20.41 -33.47
N ILE A 600 44.15 21.04 -33.47
CA ILE A 600 43.75 22.12 -32.56
C ILE A 600 42.75 21.57 -31.54
N GLN A 601 43.01 21.80 -30.26
CA GLN A 601 42.13 21.43 -29.15
C GLN A 601 41.78 22.65 -28.31
N LEU A 602 40.58 22.65 -27.74
CA LEU A 602 40.03 23.78 -26.99
C LEU A 602 39.52 23.29 -25.65
N PHE A 603 40.20 23.63 -24.55
CA PHE A 603 39.77 23.19 -23.22
C PHE A 603 39.12 24.33 -22.44
N LEU A 604 37.93 24.11 -21.86
CA LEU A 604 37.31 25.07 -20.95
C LEU A 604 38.28 25.36 -19.79
N LYS A 605 38.50 26.65 -19.51
CA LYS A 605 39.30 27.05 -18.36
C LYS A 605 38.38 27.25 -17.17
N ASP A 606 38.45 26.35 -16.20
CA ASP A 606 37.81 26.52 -14.90
C ASP A 606 38.45 27.70 -14.16
N PHE A 607 37.61 28.61 -13.64
CA PHE A 607 38.01 29.72 -12.78
C PHE A 607 37.41 29.57 -11.39
#